data_AF-B1WX02-F1
#
_entry.id   AF-B1WX02-F1
#
_cell.length_a   1.000
_cell.length_b   1.000
_cell.length_c   1.000
_cell.angle_alpha   90.00
_cell.angle_beta   90.00
_cell.angle_gamma   90.00
#
_symmetry.space_group_name_H-M   'P 1'
#
loop_
_entity.id
_entity.type
_entity.pdbx_description
1 polymer ?
#
loop_
_entity_poly.entity_id
_entity_poly.type
_entity_poly.pdbx_seq_one_letter_code
_entity_poly.pdbx_strand_id
1 'polypeptide(L)'
;MQQKDNLKNMVQTNRKKKHHIILTNGRSGSNYLSNLLNLHPEITNYGEVLGDWTLPYKLYKLINYFSKSNISVSDYLDYILNSQKFFAIAQYYSAYSHFKKGQKINFKKLQSIKTVGIKDFSINFLKRGVNNYITERSNLYIINLYRENSLKRLISLEAMNITGVIASKETQRKNNSKIYLFTDNLIAKIELYEKEKQSQFELVKLSPKNKILEIKYEDYFLSYENQELYNQKIFDFLGVSKLNLVSQHKKILSQNLVDILKNYDEVVEIIQGTKYEKFLHD
;
A
#
# COMPACT_ATOMS: atom_id res chain seq x y z
N MET A 1 38.82 28.87 -3.85
CA MET A 1 37.43 28.71 -3.36
C MET A 1 36.59 27.79 -4.25
N GLN A 2 36.65 27.91 -5.58
CA GLN A 2 35.86 27.09 -6.54
C GLN A 2 36.07 25.56 -6.48
N GLN A 3 37.25 25.05 -6.10
CA GLN A 3 37.48 23.60 -6.02
C GLN A 3 36.80 22.93 -4.80
N LYS A 4 36.60 23.65 -3.69
CA LYS A 4 35.90 23.11 -2.50
C LYS A 4 34.38 23.04 -2.71
N ASP A 5 33.83 23.94 -3.53
CA ASP A 5 32.39 23.94 -3.86
C ASP A 5 32.04 22.85 -4.90
N ASN A 6 32.95 22.55 -5.84
CA ASN A 6 32.79 21.40 -6.74
C ASN A 6 32.89 20.05 -6.00
N LEU A 7 33.75 19.93 -4.98
CA LEU A 7 33.76 18.72 -4.13
C LEU A 7 32.49 18.60 -3.29
N LYS A 8 31.93 19.69 -2.75
CA LYS A 8 30.65 19.65 -2.02
C LYS A 8 29.48 19.26 -2.92
N ASN A 9 29.46 19.73 -4.17
CA ASN A 9 28.44 19.34 -5.15
C ASN A 9 28.63 17.89 -5.63
N MET A 10 29.87 17.40 -5.82
CA MET A 10 30.14 15.98 -6.13
C MET A 10 29.81 15.03 -4.97
N VAL A 11 30.02 15.47 -3.72
CA VAL A 11 29.67 14.68 -2.53
C VAL A 11 28.16 14.69 -2.28
N GLN A 12 27.42 15.72 -2.69
CA GLN A 12 25.95 15.71 -2.69
C GLN A 12 25.34 14.80 -3.77
N THR A 13 26.02 14.60 -4.90
CA THR A 13 25.51 13.81 -6.04
C THR A 13 25.52 12.28 -5.86
N ASN A 14 26.07 11.75 -4.76
CA ASN A 14 26.16 10.30 -4.54
C ASN A 14 25.36 9.76 -3.35
N ARG A 15 24.35 10.50 -2.86
CA ARG A 15 23.32 9.86 -2.03
C ARG A 15 22.43 9.01 -2.93
N LYS A 16 22.67 7.69 -2.91
CA LYS A 16 21.79 6.68 -3.52
C LYS A 16 20.33 7.04 -3.16
N LYS A 17 19.47 7.19 -4.17
CA LYS A 17 18.07 7.58 -3.98
C LYS A 17 17.41 6.68 -2.92
N LYS A 18 16.59 7.26 -2.05
CA LYS A 18 15.84 6.48 -1.07
C LYS A 18 14.79 5.65 -1.80
N HIS A 19 14.62 4.39 -1.42
CA HIS A 19 13.49 3.60 -1.85
C HIS A 19 12.49 3.46 -0.71
N HIS A 20 11.21 3.31 -1.07
CA HIS A 20 10.17 3.06 -0.08
C HIS A 20 9.31 1.85 -0.45
N ILE A 21 8.83 1.15 0.58
CA ILE A 21 7.82 0.11 0.46
C ILE A 21 6.66 0.46 1.38
N ILE A 22 5.46 0.60 0.83
CA ILE A 22 4.23 0.53 1.63
C ILE A 22 3.91 -0.95 1.79
N LEU A 23 4.19 -1.48 2.98
CA LEU A 23 3.88 -2.86 3.33
C LEU A 23 2.55 -2.88 4.08
N THR A 24 1.65 -3.77 3.68
CA THR A 24 0.28 -3.76 4.19
C THR A 24 -0.40 -5.12 4.07
N ASN A 25 -1.50 -5.30 4.77
CA ASN A 25 -2.47 -6.36 4.50
C ASN A 25 -3.72 -5.70 3.90
N GLY A 26 -4.32 -6.31 2.87
CA GLY A 26 -5.37 -5.68 2.06
C GLY A 26 -6.49 -5.02 2.90
N ARG A 27 -7.06 -3.92 2.37
CA ARG A 27 -8.11 -3.10 3.02
C ARG A 27 -7.67 -2.28 4.25
N SER A 28 -6.39 -1.90 4.30
CA SER A 28 -5.82 -0.99 5.31
C SER A 28 -5.57 0.44 4.80
N GLY A 29 -6.19 0.85 3.68
CA GLY A 29 -6.04 2.22 3.13
C GLY A 29 -4.79 2.45 2.25
N SER A 30 -4.05 1.40 1.89
CA SER A 30 -2.80 1.50 1.12
C SER A 30 -2.96 2.11 -0.28
N ASN A 31 -4.12 1.97 -0.92
CA ASN A 31 -4.41 2.64 -2.19
C ASN A 31 -4.55 4.16 -2.03
N TYR A 32 -5.18 4.62 -0.94
CA TYR A 32 -5.26 6.05 -0.64
C TYR A 32 -3.84 6.61 -0.49
N LEU A 33 -3.00 5.95 0.32
CA LEU A 33 -1.63 6.39 0.58
C LEU A 33 -0.76 6.36 -0.69
N SER A 34 -0.77 5.27 -1.45
CA SER A 34 -0.02 5.16 -2.71
C SER A 34 -0.41 6.27 -3.69
N ASN A 35 -1.70 6.59 -3.80
CA ASN A 35 -2.17 7.68 -4.65
C ASN A 35 -1.79 9.06 -4.13
N LEU A 36 -1.85 9.29 -2.82
CA LEU A 36 -1.34 10.51 -2.18
C LEU A 36 0.16 10.70 -2.50
N LEU A 37 0.98 9.67 -2.30
CA LEU A 37 2.41 9.72 -2.63
C LEU A 37 2.62 10.01 -4.12
N ASN A 38 1.78 9.45 -5.00
CA ASN A 38 1.84 9.74 -6.42
C ASN A 38 1.34 11.14 -6.81
N LEU A 39 0.69 11.91 -5.93
CA LEU A 39 0.45 13.34 -6.15
C LEU A 39 1.71 14.17 -5.88
N HIS A 40 2.62 13.71 -5.03
CA HIS A 40 3.83 14.43 -4.66
C HIS A 40 4.85 14.47 -5.82
N PRO A 41 5.40 15.64 -6.21
CA PRO A 41 6.28 15.76 -7.38
C PRO A 41 7.64 15.04 -7.23
N GLU A 42 8.06 14.78 -5.99
CA GLU A 42 9.34 14.14 -5.67
C GLU A 42 9.26 12.62 -5.38
N ILE A 43 8.06 12.03 -5.46
CA ILE A 43 7.81 10.62 -5.11
C ILE A 43 7.20 9.89 -6.30
N THR A 44 7.65 8.66 -6.59
CA THR A 44 6.92 7.74 -7.46
C THR A 44 6.65 6.43 -6.72
N ASN A 45 5.40 5.95 -6.75
CA ASN A 45 5.01 4.67 -6.21
C ASN A 45 4.34 3.82 -7.30
N TYR A 46 4.87 2.63 -7.59
CA TYR A 46 4.37 1.78 -8.69
C TYR A 46 3.16 0.91 -8.32
N GLY A 47 2.65 1.00 -7.09
CA GLY A 47 1.59 0.13 -6.63
C GLY A 47 2.08 -1.31 -6.40
N GLU A 48 1.20 -2.28 -6.63
CA GLU A 48 1.48 -3.71 -6.47
C GLU A 48 2.31 -4.21 -7.65
N VAL A 49 3.43 -4.87 -7.36
CA VAL A 49 4.36 -5.38 -8.37
C VAL A 49 4.72 -6.85 -8.16
N LEU A 50 4.33 -7.45 -7.03
CA LEU A 50 4.55 -8.86 -6.73
C LEU A 50 3.27 -9.69 -6.92
N GLY A 51 2.08 -9.09 -6.96
CA GLY A 51 0.84 -9.83 -7.16
C GLY A 51 0.82 -10.60 -8.49
N ASP A 52 0.36 -11.87 -8.47
CA ASP A 52 0.23 -12.72 -9.67
C ASP A 52 -0.72 -12.11 -10.73
N TRP A 53 -1.59 -11.19 -10.32
CA TRP A 53 -2.51 -10.45 -11.19
C TRP A 53 -1.86 -9.27 -11.92
N THR A 54 -0.71 -8.79 -11.45
CA THR A 54 -0.10 -7.53 -11.91
C THR A 54 0.66 -7.74 -13.23
N LEU A 55 0.53 -6.79 -14.15
CA LEU A 55 1.19 -6.86 -15.46
C LEU A 55 2.73 -6.95 -15.33
N PRO A 56 3.42 -6.14 -14.49
CA PRO A 56 4.86 -6.23 -14.33
C PRO A 56 5.34 -7.62 -13.88
N TYR A 57 4.63 -8.24 -12.93
CA TYR A 57 5.02 -9.55 -12.43
C TYR A 57 4.76 -10.66 -13.44
N LYS A 58 3.63 -10.60 -14.16
CA LYS A 58 3.33 -11.53 -15.26
C LYS A 58 4.42 -11.49 -16.34
N LEU A 59 4.86 -10.29 -16.72
CA LEU A 59 5.94 -10.12 -17.69
C LEU A 59 7.28 -10.67 -17.16
N TYR A 60 7.60 -10.40 -15.90
CA TYR A 60 8.78 -11.00 -15.25
C TYR A 60 8.75 -12.54 -15.34
N LYS A 61 7.65 -13.19 -14.97
CA LYS A 61 7.53 -14.65 -15.07
C LYS A 61 7.68 -15.15 -16.51
N LEU A 62 7.08 -14.42 -17.45
CA LEU A 62 7.10 -14.76 -18.88
C LEU A 62 8.54 -14.72 -19.42
N ILE A 63 9.25 -13.62 -19.17
CA ILE A 63 10.64 -13.45 -19.56
C ILE A 63 11.50 -14.53 -18.92
N ASN A 64 11.32 -14.78 -17.62
CA ASN A 64 12.09 -15.78 -16.91
C ASN A 64 11.92 -17.19 -17.47
N TYR A 65 10.68 -17.52 -17.86
CA TYR A 65 10.36 -18.79 -18.50
C TYR A 65 10.95 -18.92 -19.91
N PHE A 66 10.73 -17.94 -20.79
CA PHE A 66 11.16 -18.03 -22.20
C PHE A 66 12.66 -17.86 -22.40
N SER A 67 13.29 -16.95 -21.65
CA SER A 67 14.72 -16.70 -21.76
C SER A 67 15.56 -17.76 -21.03
N LYS A 68 14.93 -18.73 -20.34
CA LYS A 68 15.59 -19.64 -19.37
C LYS A 68 16.53 -18.90 -18.42
N SER A 69 16.21 -17.64 -18.13
CA SER A 69 16.99 -16.81 -17.23
C SER A 69 16.69 -17.22 -15.79
N ASN A 70 17.67 -17.09 -14.90
CA ASN A 70 17.48 -17.33 -13.47
C ASN A 70 17.39 -15.99 -12.71
N ILE A 71 16.55 -15.07 -13.18
CA ILE A 71 16.40 -13.74 -12.56
C ILE A 71 15.60 -13.94 -11.28
N SER A 72 16.18 -13.61 -10.13
CA SER A 72 15.49 -13.72 -8.85
C SER A 72 14.42 -12.63 -8.71
N VAL A 73 13.47 -12.83 -7.79
CA VAL A 73 12.47 -11.79 -7.48
C VAL A 73 13.14 -10.54 -6.90
N SER A 74 14.26 -10.70 -6.19
CA SER A 74 15.09 -9.59 -5.71
C SER A 74 15.68 -8.76 -6.86
N ASP A 75 16.20 -9.41 -7.90
CA ASP A 75 16.73 -8.72 -9.09
C ASP A 75 15.61 -7.97 -9.83
N TYR A 76 14.42 -8.56 -9.91
CA TYR A 76 13.23 -7.91 -10.46
C TYR A 76 12.83 -6.66 -9.67
N LEU A 77 12.82 -6.72 -8.32
CA LEU A 77 12.54 -5.57 -7.48
C LEU A 77 13.63 -4.48 -7.63
N ASP A 78 14.90 -4.89 -7.68
CA ASP A 78 16.01 -3.96 -7.93
C ASP A 78 15.89 -3.31 -9.31
N TYR A 79 15.47 -4.04 -10.34
CA TYR A 79 15.16 -3.47 -11.65
C TYR A 79 14.03 -2.43 -11.57
N ILE A 80 12.91 -2.77 -10.94
CA ILE A 80 11.77 -1.83 -10.79
C ILE A 80 12.19 -0.54 -10.09
N LEU A 81 12.94 -0.65 -8.99
CA LEU A 81 13.27 0.51 -8.16
C LEU A 81 14.40 1.38 -8.72
N ASN A 82 15.36 0.79 -9.44
CA ASN A 82 16.56 1.49 -9.90
C ASN A 82 16.58 1.82 -11.40
N SER A 83 15.77 1.15 -12.23
CA SER A 83 15.86 1.29 -13.69
C SER A 83 15.25 2.58 -14.22
N GLN A 84 16.06 3.40 -14.88
CA GLN A 84 15.59 4.58 -15.60
C GLN A 84 14.65 4.21 -16.75
N LYS A 85 14.90 3.07 -17.41
CA LYS A 85 14.04 2.56 -18.49
C LYS A 85 12.66 2.19 -17.95
N PHE A 86 12.60 1.47 -16.83
CA PHE A 86 11.34 1.12 -16.18
C PHE A 86 10.59 2.38 -15.73
N PHE A 87 11.30 3.34 -15.13
CA PHE A 87 10.72 4.62 -14.77
C PHE A 87 10.07 5.33 -15.96
N ALA A 88 10.79 5.47 -17.08
CA ALA A 88 10.25 6.11 -18.28
C ALA A 88 9.00 5.39 -18.79
N ILE A 89 9.05 4.06 -18.93
CA ILE A 89 7.90 3.25 -19.36
C ILE A 89 6.71 3.44 -18.42
N ALA A 90 6.92 3.41 -17.11
CA ALA A 90 5.87 3.61 -16.12
C ALA A 90 5.24 5.01 -16.21
N GLN A 91 6.04 6.05 -16.48
CA GLN A 91 5.55 7.41 -16.66
C GLN A 91 4.68 7.56 -17.92
N TYR A 92 5.09 6.96 -19.04
CA TYR A 92 4.27 6.93 -20.26
C TYR A 92 2.98 6.14 -20.06
N TYR A 93 3.06 4.97 -19.42
CA TYR A 93 1.89 4.16 -19.10
C TYR A 93 0.89 4.92 -18.21
N SER A 94 1.39 5.60 -17.17
CA SER A 94 0.57 6.44 -16.29
C SER A 94 -0.11 7.57 -17.07
N ALA A 95 0.65 8.31 -17.91
CA ALA A 95 0.10 9.38 -18.73
C ALA A 95 -1.00 8.90 -19.67
N TYR A 96 -0.78 7.76 -20.35
CA TYR A 96 -1.78 7.14 -21.21
C TYR A 96 -3.03 6.71 -20.43
N SER A 97 -2.86 6.11 -19.24
CA SER A 97 -3.99 5.71 -18.39
C SER A 97 -4.83 6.92 -17.95
N HIS A 98 -4.19 8.02 -17.55
CA HIS A 98 -4.87 9.25 -17.17
C HIS A 98 -5.58 9.90 -18.36
N PHE A 99 -4.92 9.97 -19.52
CA PHE A 99 -5.53 10.46 -20.76
C PHE A 99 -6.79 9.67 -21.12
N LYS A 100 -6.73 8.34 -21.12
CA LYS A 100 -7.88 7.46 -21.42
C LYS A 100 -9.04 7.66 -20.43
N LYS A 101 -8.76 8.05 -19.19
CA LYS A 101 -9.75 8.29 -18.13
C LYS A 101 -10.21 9.75 -18.02
N GLY A 102 -9.73 10.65 -18.89
CA GLY A 102 -10.03 12.08 -18.80
C GLY A 102 -9.49 12.74 -17.52
N GLN A 103 -8.45 12.17 -16.91
CA GLN A 103 -7.84 12.66 -15.68
C GLN A 103 -6.62 13.53 -15.99
N LYS A 104 -6.28 14.45 -15.08
CA LYS A 104 -5.08 15.26 -15.20
C LYS A 104 -3.83 14.37 -15.23
N ILE A 105 -3.03 14.52 -16.27
CA ILE A 105 -1.76 13.81 -16.42
C ILE A 105 -0.75 14.36 -15.41
N ASN A 106 -0.18 13.49 -14.59
CA ASN A 106 0.90 13.82 -13.66
C ASN A 106 2.22 13.20 -14.12
N PHE A 107 2.82 13.78 -15.16
CA PHE A 107 4.10 13.29 -15.70
C PHE A 107 5.28 13.83 -14.87
N LYS A 108 6.12 12.94 -14.36
CA LYS A 108 7.28 13.26 -13.51
C LYS A 108 8.58 13.02 -14.23
N LYS A 109 9.56 13.89 -13.98
CA LYS A 109 10.92 13.79 -14.52
C LYS A 109 11.80 13.07 -13.51
N LEU A 110 12.69 12.20 -13.97
CA LEU A 110 13.55 11.42 -13.08
C LEU A 110 14.41 12.30 -12.15
N GLN A 111 14.80 13.50 -12.60
CA GLN A 111 15.59 14.45 -11.81
C GLN A 111 14.83 15.01 -10.61
N SER A 112 13.50 15.15 -10.68
CA SER A 112 12.69 15.65 -9.56
C SER A 112 12.45 14.57 -8.50
N ILE A 113 12.64 13.29 -8.83
CA ILE A 113 12.33 12.17 -7.96
C ILE A 113 13.44 11.94 -6.93
N LYS A 114 13.09 12.13 -5.66
CA LYS A 114 13.91 11.78 -4.50
C LYS A 114 13.71 10.35 -4.03
N THR A 115 12.49 9.82 -4.20
CA THR A 115 12.19 8.43 -3.82
C THR A 115 11.29 7.70 -4.80
N VAL A 116 11.66 6.45 -5.06
CA VAL A 116 10.90 5.48 -5.87
C VAL A 116 10.49 4.33 -4.96
N GLY A 117 9.27 3.84 -5.10
CA GLY A 117 8.79 2.78 -4.24
C GLY A 117 7.65 1.96 -4.81
N ILE A 118 7.21 1.01 -4.01
CA ILE A 118 6.12 0.10 -4.33
C ILE A 118 5.14 0.03 -3.15
N LYS A 119 3.97 -0.54 -3.40
CA LYS A 119 2.95 -0.82 -2.40
C LYS A 119 2.53 -2.26 -2.60
N ASP A 120 2.83 -3.14 -1.66
CA ASP A 120 2.52 -4.56 -1.83
C ASP A 120 2.06 -5.22 -0.53
N PHE A 121 1.50 -6.41 -0.67
CA PHE A 121 1.02 -7.17 0.48
C PHE A 121 2.16 -7.94 1.14
N SER A 122 2.18 -7.96 2.47
CA SER A 122 3.21 -8.69 3.24
C SER A 122 3.30 -10.16 2.84
N ILE A 123 2.14 -10.79 2.59
CA ILE A 123 2.04 -12.18 2.13
C ILE A 123 2.77 -12.43 0.80
N ASN A 124 2.86 -11.44 -0.08
CA ASN A 124 3.57 -11.59 -1.35
C ASN A 124 5.09 -11.65 -1.15
N PHE A 125 5.63 -10.96 -0.15
CA PHE A 125 7.05 -11.09 0.19
C PHE A 125 7.36 -12.48 0.73
N LEU A 126 6.52 -12.96 1.65
CA LEU A 126 6.63 -14.29 2.26
C LEU A 126 6.50 -15.41 1.22
N LYS A 127 5.43 -15.38 0.41
CA LYS A 127 5.16 -16.37 -0.65
C LYS A 127 6.29 -16.47 -1.67
N ARG A 128 7.05 -15.39 -1.88
CA ARG A 128 8.10 -15.31 -2.90
C ARG A 128 9.51 -15.45 -2.33
N GLY A 129 9.64 -15.68 -1.02
CA GLY A 129 10.93 -15.86 -0.36
C GLY A 129 11.83 -14.63 -0.42
N VAL A 130 11.25 -13.42 -0.53
CA VAL A 130 12.01 -12.15 -0.59
C VAL A 130 11.94 -11.38 0.73
N ASN A 131 11.80 -12.11 1.84
CA ASN A 131 11.70 -11.55 3.19
C ASN A 131 12.94 -10.70 3.51
N ASN A 132 14.12 -11.18 3.14
CA ASN A 132 15.39 -10.50 3.44
C ASN A 132 15.61 -9.28 2.55
N TYR A 133 14.86 -9.13 1.45
CA TYR A 133 14.99 -8.00 0.53
C TYR A 133 14.87 -6.65 1.26
N ILE A 134 13.93 -6.56 2.20
CA ILE A 134 13.69 -5.32 2.95
C ILE A 134 14.84 -4.98 3.92
N THR A 135 15.65 -5.97 4.32
CA THR A 135 16.77 -5.80 5.28
C THR A 135 18.11 -5.55 4.60
N GLU A 136 18.34 -6.20 3.47
CA GLU A 136 19.62 -6.20 2.76
C GLU A 136 19.91 -4.86 2.05
N ARG A 137 18.88 -4.01 1.85
CA ARG A 137 19.03 -2.73 1.15
C ARG A 137 19.15 -1.56 2.13
N SER A 138 20.34 -0.95 2.16
CA SER A 138 20.64 0.17 3.06
C SER A 138 19.81 1.43 2.80
N ASN A 139 19.33 1.63 1.56
CA ASN A 139 18.56 2.80 1.15
C ASN A 139 17.03 2.56 1.14
N LEU A 140 16.55 1.44 1.66
CA LEU A 140 15.12 1.08 1.68
C LEU A 140 14.45 1.47 3.01
N TYR A 141 13.28 2.10 2.91
CA TYR A 141 12.45 2.56 4.01
C TYR A 141 11.06 1.92 3.92
N ILE A 142 10.49 1.53 5.05
CA ILE A 142 9.24 0.78 5.12
C ILE A 142 8.19 1.65 5.79
N ILE A 143 7.08 1.85 5.09
CA ILE A 143 5.84 2.36 5.69
C ILE A 143 4.98 1.14 5.99
N ASN A 144 4.93 0.76 7.26
CA ASN A 144 4.15 -0.37 7.74
C ASN A 144 2.71 0.09 8.02
N LEU A 145 1.83 -0.09 7.03
CA LEU A 145 0.43 0.32 7.11
C LEU A 145 -0.45 -0.88 7.45
N TYR A 146 -1.04 -0.86 8.64
CA TYR A 146 -1.87 -1.96 9.13
C TYR A 146 -3.22 -1.45 9.62
N ARG A 147 -4.19 -2.36 9.71
CA ARG A 147 -5.53 -2.09 10.25
C ARG A 147 -5.71 -2.92 11.50
N GLU A 148 -6.03 -2.27 12.61
CA GLU A 148 -6.12 -2.95 13.90
C GLU A 148 -7.39 -3.79 13.99
N ASN A 149 -8.52 -3.26 13.54
CA ASN A 149 -9.81 -3.95 13.61
C ASN A 149 -9.98 -4.95 12.45
N SER A 150 -9.67 -6.22 12.72
CA SER A 150 -9.77 -7.32 11.75
C SER A 150 -11.21 -7.68 11.38
N LEU A 151 -12.21 -7.44 12.24
CA LEU A 151 -13.62 -7.61 11.88
C LEU A 151 -14.03 -6.57 10.82
N LYS A 152 -13.73 -5.29 11.03
CA LYS A 152 -13.99 -4.23 10.05
C LYS A 152 -13.18 -4.44 8.77
N ARG A 153 -12.01 -5.08 8.83
CA ARG A 153 -11.25 -5.52 7.65
C ARG A 153 -12.02 -6.60 6.86
N LEU A 154 -12.51 -7.64 7.53
CA LEU A 154 -13.32 -8.71 6.93
C LEU A 154 -14.56 -8.17 6.26
N ILE A 155 -15.35 -7.37 6.98
CA ILE A 155 -16.55 -6.69 6.47
C ILE A 155 -16.21 -5.87 5.23
N SER A 156 -15.07 -5.17 5.24
CA SER A 156 -14.65 -4.40 4.08
C SER A 156 -14.23 -5.24 2.88
N LEU A 157 -13.76 -6.47 3.07
CA LEU A 157 -13.47 -7.40 1.99
C LEU A 157 -14.76 -7.97 1.41
N GLU A 158 -15.69 -8.40 2.26
CA GLU A 158 -16.98 -8.93 1.82
C GLU A 158 -17.82 -7.89 1.07
N ALA A 159 -17.85 -6.64 1.57
CA ALA A 159 -18.48 -5.53 0.86
C ALA A 159 -17.88 -5.31 -0.53
N MET A 160 -16.56 -5.46 -0.69
CA MET A 160 -15.89 -5.33 -1.98
C MET A 160 -16.23 -6.50 -2.92
N ASN A 161 -16.33 -7.71 -2.41
CA ASN A 161 -16.73 -8.87 -3.22
C ASN A 161 -18.17 -8.70 -3.73
N ILE A 162 -19.09 -8.28 -2.86
CA ILE A 162 -20.49 -8.03 -3.22
C ILE A 162 -20.59 -6.87 -4.21
N THR A 163 -19.99 -5.72 -3.90
CA THR A 163 -20.06 -4.54 -4.78
C THR A 163 -19.27 -4.69 -6.06
N GLY A 164 -18.16 -5.44 -6.08
CA GLY A 164 -17.38 -5.74 -7.28
C GLY A 164 -18.13 -6.67 -8.23
N VAL A 165 -18.88 -7.64 -7.70
CA VAL A 165 -19.77 -8.51 -8.47
C VAL A 165 -20.97 -7.72 -9.01
N ILE A 166 -21.58 -6.83 -8.22
CA ILE A 166 -22.74 -6.03 -8.63
C ILE A 166 -22.34 -4.89 -9.59
N ALA A 167 -21.21 -4.20 -9.36
CA ALA A 167 -20.71 -3.14 -10.25
C ALA A 167 -20.27 -3.68 -11.62
N SER A 168 -19.98 -4.98 -11.73
CA SER A 168 -19.77 -5.64 -13.03
C SER A 168 -21.06 -5.90 -13.81
N LYS A 169 -22.23 -5.77 -13.15
CA LYS A 169 -23.56 -6.03 -13.75
C LYS A 169 -24.47 -4.81 -13.85
N GLU A 170 -24.27 -3.74 -13.08
CA GLU A 170 -25.13 -2.56 -13.25
C GLU A 170 -24.50 -1.27 -12.73
N THR A 171 -24.74 -0.23 -13.51
CA THR A 171 -24.43 1.18 -13.38
C THR A 171 -24.54 1.75 -11.96
N GLN A 172 -23.62 2.67 -11.65
CA GLN A 172 -23.61 3.59 -10.51
C GLN A 172 -25.02 3.93 -9.96
N ARG A 173 -25.42 3.27 -8.88
CA ARG A 173 -26.49 3.76 -8.01
C ARG A 173 -26.01 3.73 -6.56
N LYS A 174 -26.15 4.87 -5.89
CA LYS A 174 -26.13 5.03 -4.43
C LYS A 174 -26.86 3.84 -3.82
N ASN A 175 -26.23 3.06 -2.96
CA ASN A 175 -26.96 2.21 -2.05
C ASN A 175 -26.25 2.15 -0.69
N ASN A 176 -26.87 2.83 0.28
CA ASN A 176 -26.79 2.54 1.72
C ASN A 176 -27.35 1.13 2.03
N SER A 177 -27.13 0.15 1.16
CA SER A 177 -27.57 -1.21 1.43
C SER A 177 -26.55 -1.80 2.40
N LYS A 178 -26.96 -1.91 3.67
CA LYS A 178 -26.28 -2.75 4.65
C LYS A 178 -25.91 -4.09 4.01
N ILE A 179 -24.73 -4.61 4.30
CA ILE A 179 -24.24 -5.90 3.82
C ILE A 179 -24.65 -7.00 4.79
N TYR A 180 -24.92 -8.21 4.28
CA TYR A 180 -25.05 -9.39 5.12
C TYR A 180 -23.66 -10.03 5.23
N LEU A 181 -23.17 -10.24 6.46
CA LEU A 181 -21.90 -10.93 6.68
C LEU A 181 -22.18 -12.41 6.92
N PHE A 182 -21.70 -13.29 6.03
CA PHE A 182 -21.77 -14.72 6.27
C PHE A 182 -20.93 -15.11 7.49
N THR A 183 -21.60 -15.64 8.50
CA THR A 183 -21.08 -15.92 9.85
C THR A 183 -20.39 -17.27 9.97
N ASP A 184 -20.51 -18.14 8.96
CA ASP A 184 -19.78 -19.40 8.89
C ASP A 184 -18.27 -19.19 9.07
N ASN A 185 -17.72 -19.84 10.09
CA ASN A 185 -16.31 -19.76 10.47
C ASN A 185 -15.82 -18.31 10.71
N LEU A 186 -16.70 -17.40 11.16
CA LEU A 186 -16.38 -15.98 11.38
C LEU A 186 -15.13 -15.80 12.26
N ILE A 187 -15.06 -16.51 13.39
CA ILE A 187 -13.92 -16.45 14.31
C ILE A 187 -12.63 -16.93 13.62
N ALA A 188 -12.69 -18.02 12.85
CA ALA A 188 -11.52 -18.53 12.12
C ALA A 188 -11.04 -17.56 11.03
N LYS A 189 -11.96 -16.84 10.35
CA LYS A 189 -11.61 -15.78 9.39
C LYS A 189 -10.92 -14.59 10.08
N ILE A 190 -11.41 -14.18 11.25
CA ILE A 190 -10.76 -13.13 12.06
C ILE A 190 -9.37 -13.59 12.51
N GLU A 191 -9.24 -14.84 12.97
CA GLU A 191 -7.96 -15.46 13.35
C GLU A 191 -6.95 -15.45 12.21
N LEU A 192 -7.39 -15.77 10.99
CA LEU A 192 -6.53 -15.71 9.82
C LEU A 192 -5.98 -14.30 9.59
N TYR A 193 -6.82 -13.26 9.70
CA TYR A 193 -6.37 -11.88 9.50
C TYR A 193 -5.47 -11.36 10.62
N GLU A 194 -5.69 -11.81 11.86
CA GLU A 194 -4.75 -11.53 12.95
C GLU A 194 -3.40 -12.21 12.73
N LYS A 195 -3.38 -13.46 12.24
CA LYS A 195 -2.14 -14.15 11.85
C LYS A 195 -1.41 -13.41 10.72
N GLU A 196 -2.11 -12.98 9.68
CA GLU A 196 -1.52 -12.16 8.62
C GLU A 196 -0.93 -10.84 9.15
N LYS A 197 -1.64 -10.17 10.08
CA LYS A 197 -1.15 -8.95 10.75
C LYS A 197 0.13 -9.26 11.51
N GLN A 198 0.14 -10.34 12.30
CA GLN A 198 1.32 -10.77 13.03
C GLN A 198 2.51 -11.05 12.10
N SER A 199 2.32 -11.80 11.01
CA SER A 199 3.38 -12.09 10.04
C SER A 199 3.89 -10.82 9.33
N GLN A 200 3.03 -9.82 9.09
CA GLN A 200 3.46 -8.51 8.60
C GLN A 200 4.40 -7.83 9.61
N PHE A 201 4.05 -7.79 10.90
CA PHE A 201 4.91 -7.21 11.93
C PHE A 201 6.22 -7.97 12.11
N GLU A 202 6.20 -9.30 12.06
CA GLU A 202 7.40 -10.13 12.11
C GLU A 202 8.35 -9.84 10.94
N LEU A 203 7.81 -9.71 9.73
CA LEU A 203 8.57 -9.33 8.54
C LEU A 203 9.20 -7.94 8.72
N VAL A 204 8.44 -6.95 9.18
CA VAL A 204 8.94 -5.57 9.35
C VAL A 204 10.02 -5.49 10.43
N LYS A 205 9.90 -6.27 11.52
CA LYS A 205 10.89 -6.32 12.62
C LYS A 205 12.28 -6.76 12.17
N LEU A 206 12.41 -7.40 11.00
CA LEU A 206 13.72 -7.73 10.44
C LEU A 206 14.52 -6.47 10.05
N SER A 207 13.85 -5.34 9.83
CA SER A 207 14.49 -4.07 9.46
C SER A 207 14.84 -3.20 10.67
N PRO A 208 15.90 -2.36 10.58
CA PRO A 208 16.22 -1.38 11.62
C PRO A 208 15.05 -0.42 11.92
N LYS A 209 14.79 -0.14 13.20
CA LYS A 209 13.68 0.73 13.65
C LYS A 209 13.65 2.10 12.96
N ASN A 210 14.80 2.71 12.69
CA ASN A 210 14.91 4.01 12.03
C ASN A 210 14.51 4.00 10.54
N LYS A 211 14.26 2.82 9.97
CA LYS A 211 13.77 2.63 8.59
C LYS A 211 12.32 2.19 8.54
N ILE A 212 11.62 2.22 9.65
CA ILE A 212 10.23 1.79 9.75
C ILE A 212 9.39 2.96 10.23
N LEU A 213 8.33 3.26 9.50
CA LEU A 213 7.25 4.15 9.94
C LEU A 213 5.97 3.32 10.05
N GLU A 214 5.49 3.12 11.28
CA GLU A 214 4.25 2.41 11.54
C GLU A 214 3.05 3.36 11.46
N ILE A 215 2.02 2.94 10.74
CA ILE A 215 0.79 3.71 10.56
C ILE A 215 -0.40 2.77 10.78
N LYS A 216 -1.18 3.07 11.82
CA LYS A 216 -2.45 2.43 12.10
C LYS A 216 -3.55 3.08 11.28
N TYR A 217 -4.32 2.28 10.56
CA TYR A 217 -5.41 2.74 9.70
C TYR A 217 -6.44 3.59 10.46
N GLU A 218 -6.86 3.13 11.63
CA GLU A 218 -7.86 3.80 12.46
C GLU A 218 -7.40 5.21 12.84
N ASP A 219 -6.14 5.36 13.23
CA ASP A 219 -5.57 6.63 13.64
C ASP A 219 -5.35 7.54 12.41
N TYR A 220 -4.89 6.99 11.29
CA TYR A 220 -4.64 7.74 10.07
C TYR A 220 -5.93 8.30 9.45
N PHE A 221 -7.03 7.52 9.48
CA PHE A 221 -8.32 7.90 8.91
C PHE A 221 -9.33 8.40 9.94
N LEU A 222 -8.88 8.79 11.14
CA LEU A 222 -9.74 9.29 12.21
C LEU A 222 -10.39 10.63 11.82
N SER A 223 -9.61 11.58 11.33
CA SER A 223 -10.04 12.90 10.90
C SER A 223 -9.18 13.43 9.75
N TYR A 224 -9.55 14.59 9.19
CA TYR A 224 -8.74 15.26 8.17
C TYR A 224 -7.41 15.75 8.74
N GLU A 225 -7.41 16.28 9.96
CA GLU A 225 -6.24 16.76 10.67
C GLU A 225 -5.26 15.62 10.96
N ASN A 226 -5.77 14.45 11.33
CA ASN A 226 -4.95 13.24 11.48
C ASN A 226 -4.33 12.82 10.14
N GLN A 227 -5.10 12.83 9.04
CA GLN A 227 -4.54 12.53 7.72
C GLN A 227 -3.39 13.47 7.39
N GLU A 228 -3.58 14.77 7.56
CA GLU A 228 -2.55 15.77 7.31
C GLU A 228 -1.31 15.54 8.19
N LEU A 229 -1.50 15.29 9.49
CA LEU A 229 -0.41 14.98 10.42
C LEU A 229 0.42 13.77 9.97
N TYR A 230 -0.23 12.66 9.61
CA TYR A 230 0.46 11.46 9.12
C TYR A 230 1.11 11.69 7.76
N ASN A 231 0.50 12.46 6.86
CA ASN A 231 1.10 12.83 5.57
C ASN A 231 2.42 13.56 5.78
N GLN A 232 2.45 14.54 6.69
CA GLN A 232 3.67 15.27 7.01
C GLN A 232 4.76 14.36 7.61
N LYS A 233 4.38 13.45 8.52
CA LYS A 233 5.31 12.43 9.07
C LYS A 233 5.89 11.54 7.97
N ILE A 234 5.08 11.14 6.99
CA ILE A 234 5.52 10.32 5.85
C ILE A 234 6.50 11.09 4.97
N PHE A 235 6.21 12.36 4.66
CA PHE A 235 7.10 13.19 3.86
C PHE A 235 8.46 13.41 4.53
N ASP A 236 8.47 13.67 5.84
CA ASP A 236 9.70 13.77 6.65
C ASP A 236 10.49 12.46 6.63
N PHE A 237 9.81 11.34 6.88
CA PHE A 237 10.41 10.01 6.87
C PHE A 237 11.06 9.67 5.53
N LEU A 238 10.38 10.00 4.43
CA LEU A 238 10.89 9.82 3.07
C LEU A 238 11.93 10.87 2.67
N GLY A 239 12.09 11.96 3.43
CA GLY A 239 13.04 13.04 3.15
C GLY A 239 12.66 13.87 1.92
N VAL A 240 11.37 14.09 1.70
CA VAL A 240 10.85 14.95 0.62
C VAL A 240 10.29 16.27 1.17
N SER A 241 9.96 17.22 0.30
CA SER A 241 9.31 18.47 0.71
C SER A 241 7.97 18.20 1.40
N LYS A 242 7.64 19.01 2.40
CA LYS A 242 6.29 19.02 2.99
C LYS A 242 5.33 19.74 2.05
N LEU A 243 4.23 19.10 1.69
CA LEU A 243 3.15 19.66 0.88
C LEU A 243 1.81 19.27 1.49
N ASN A 244 0.82 20.14 1.41
CA ASN A 244 -0.56 19.80 1.81
C ASN A 244 -1.24 19.14 0.61
N LEU A 245 -1.38 17.82 0.67
CA LEU A 245 -1.95 17.02 -0.41
C LEU A 245 -3.16 16.25 0.10
N VAL A 246 -4.20 16.17 -0.72
CA VAL A 246 -5.40 15.38 -0.41
C VAL A 246 -5.64 14.38 -1.53
N SER A 247 -5.71 13.09 -1.17
CA SER A 247 -6.04 12.05 -2.14
C SER A 247 -7.52 12.08 -2.46
N GLN A 248 -7.87 11.87 -3.74
CA GLN A 248 -9.27 11.85 -4.20
C GLN A 248 -10.03 10.58 -3.75
N HIS A 249 -9.35 9.61 -3.16
CA HIS A 249 -9.97 8.38 -2.68
C HIS A 249 -10.84 8.65 -1.46
N LYS A 250 -12.16 8.49 -1.62
CA LYS A 250 -13.10 8.51 -0.51
C LYS A 250 -13.17 7.14 0.17
N LYS A 251 -13.42 7.15 1.47
CA LYS A 251 -13.73 5.94 2.24
C LYS A 251 -15.03 5.31 1.70
N ILE A 252 -15.04 3.98 1.57
CA ILE A 252 -16.16 3.24 0.95
C ILE A 252 -17.24 2.85 1.99
N LEU A 253 -16.89 2.70 3.26
CA LEU A 253 -17.80 2.24 4.32
C LEU A 253 -17.83 3.22 5.50
N SER A 254 -18.99 3.30 6.18
CA SER A 254 -19.13 4.04 7.43
C SER A 254 -18.22 3.45 8.53
N GLN A 255 -18.09 4.15 9.66
CA GLN A 255 -17.28 3.68 10.78
C GLN A 255 -18.05 2.72 11.71
N ASN A 256 -19.38 2.88 11.81
CA ASN A 256 -20.21 2.11 12.73
C ASN A 256 -20.72 0.82 12.08
N LEU A 257 -20.50 -0.32 12.75
CA LEU A 257 -20.89 -1.65 12.27
C LEU A 257 -22.41 -1.79 12.09
N VAL A 258 -23.21 -1.18 12.97
CA VAL A 258 -24.68 -1.22 12.91
C VAL A 258 -25.20 -0.62 11.60
N ASP A 259 -24.51 0.40 11.10
CA ASP A 259 -24.86 1.08 9.85
C ASP A 259 -24.41 0.29 8.60
N ILE A 260 -23.52 -0.69 8.78
CA ILE A 260 -22.93 -1.48 7.70
C ILE A 260 -23.60 -2.85 7.61
N LEU A 261 -23.97 -3.49 8.72
CA LEU A 261 -24.40 -4.89 8.76
C LEU A 261 -25.91 -5.05 8.85
N LYS A 262 -26.48 -5.94 8.02
CA LYS A 262 -27.89 -6.38 8.11
C LYS A 262 -28.12 -7.30 9.30
N ASN A 263 -27.19 -8.20 9.56
CA ASN A 263 -27.21 -9.19 10.64
C ASN A 263 -26.26 -8.80 11.77
N TYR A 264 -26.31 -7.55 12.22
CA TYR A 264 -25.43 -7.04 13.27
C TYR A 264 -25.56 -7.85 14.57
N ASP A 265 -26.78 -8.13 15.01
CA ASP A 265 -27.03 -8.84 16.27
C ASP A 265 -26.45 -10.27 16.26
N GLU A 266 -26.57 -10.99 15.13
CA GLU A 266 -25.96 -12.31 14.93
C GLU A 266 -24.43 -12.25 15.02
N VAL A 267 -23.82 -11.21 14.44
CA VAL A 267 -22.36 -10.99 14.50
C VAL A 267 -21.91 -10.67 15.93
N VAL A 268 -22.70 -9.89 16.67
CA VAL A 268 -22.43 -9.60 18.09
C VAL A 268 -22.50 -10.88 18.91
N GLU A 269 -23.56 -11.68 18.76
CA GLU A 269 -23.76 -12.93 19.50
C GLU A 269 -22.58 -13.90 19.34
N ILE A 270 -22.04 -14.03 18.13
CA ILE A 270 -20.91 -14.92 17.84
C ILE A 270 -19.59 -14.39 18.42
N ILE A 271 -19.40 -13.06 18.44
CA ILE A 271 -18.13 -12.44 18.81
C ILE A 271 -18.05 -12.10 20.30
N GLN A 272 -19.19 -11.83 20.94
CA GLN A 272 -19.27 -11.49 22.35
C GLN A 272 -18.75 -12.65 23.22
N GLY A 273 -17.98 -12.33 24.26
CA GLY A 273 -17.32 -13.31 25.12
C GLY A 273 -16.07 -13.95 24.51
N THR A 274 -15.72 -13.65 23.24
CA THR A 274 -14.47 -14.10 22.62
C THR A 274 -13.35 -13.08 22.80
N LYS A 275 -12.10 -13.48 22.57
CA LYS A 275 -10.94 -12.56 22.53
C LYS A 275 -11.05 -11.45 21.46
N TYR A 276 -12.05 -11.54 20.58
CA TYR A 276 -12.30 -10.58 19.49
C TYR A 276 -13.41 -9.58 19.79
N GLU A 277 -14.03 -9.64 20.97
CA GLU A 277 -15.09 -8.72 21.40
C GLU A 277 -14.70 -7.25 21.25
N LYS A 278 -13.43 -6.91 21.52
CA LYS A 278 -12.89 -5.55 21.31
C LYS A 278 -13.19 -4.96 19.92
N PHE A 279 -13.27 -5.79 18.88
CA PHE A 279 -13.52 -5.34 17.52
C PHE A 279 -14.97 -4.91 17.25
N LEU A 280 -15.90 -5.16 18.18
CA LEU A 280 -17.26 -4.64 18.11
C LEU A 280 -17.32 -3.15 18.48
N HIS A 281 -16.38 -2.68 19.31
CA HIS A 281 -16.41 -1.35 19.92
C HIS A 281 -15.36 -0.38 19.33
N ASP A 282 -14.25 -0.90 18.79
CA ASP A 282 -13.21 -0.14 18.06
C ASP A 282 -13.64 0.23 16.63
#